data_AF-A0A537Q1V6-F1
#
_entry.id   AF-A0A537Q1V6-F1
#
_cell.length_a   1.000
_cell.length_b   1.000
_cell.length_c   1.000
_cell.angle_alpha   90.00
_cell.angle_beta   90.00
_cell.angle_gamma   90.00
#
_symmetry.space_group_name_H-M   'P 1'
#
loop_
_entity.id
_entity.type
_entity.pdbx_description
1 polymer ?
#
loop_
_entity_poly.entity_id
_entity_poly.type
_entity_poly.pdbx_seq_one_letter_code
_entity_poly.pdbx_strand_id
1 'polypeptide(L)'
;MKPGRPSVVTPETVGGPFVSSSRLLTLRELAQRACNDPRRREARKTEARIMEMMPFRVWLSCTAVARLIGTPDDRKTRARLDRLTSDGKIERKREQGIHGPVYLFRRLS
;
A
#
# COMPACT_ATOMS: atom_id res chain seq x y z
N MET A 1 -61.45 23.69 16.29
CA MET A 1 -61.49 22.42 15.53
C MET A 1 -60.28 22.39 14.60
N LYS A 2 -59.52 21.29 14.59
CA LYS A 2 -58.23 21.14 13.88
C LYS A 2 -58.45 20.86 12.38
N PRO A 3 -57.68 21.43 11.44
CA PRO A 3 -57.53 20.85 10.11
C PRO A 3 -56.43 19.79 10.11
N GLY A 4 -56.75 18.66 9.46
CA GLY A 4 -56.01 17.39 9.50
C GLY A 4 -54.69 17.36 8.74
N ARG A 5 -53.82 16.43 9.16
CA ARG A 5 -52.64 15.99 8.42
C ARG A 5 -53.07 15.13 7.22
N PRO A 6 -52.53 15.35 6.02
CA PRO A 6 -52.46 14.28 5.03
C PRO A 6 -51.23 13.40 5.29
N SER A 7 -51.47 12.11 5.50
CA SER A 7 -50.47 11.04 5.50
C SER A 7 -49.74 11.02 4.16
N VAL A 8 -48.42 11.14 4.19
CA VAL A 8 -47.56 10.81 3.06
C VAL A 8 -47.59 9.31 2.88
N VAL A 9 -48.28 8.88 1.82
CA VAL A 9 -48.26 7.51 1.30
C VAL A 9 -46.84 7.21 0.83
N THR A 10 -46.17 6.29 1.51
CA THR A 10 -45.06 5.52 0.94
C THR A 10 -45.60 4.51 -0.06
N PRO A 11 -44.94 4.35 -1.20
CA PRO A 11 -44.87 3.05 -1.85
C PRO A 11 -43.43 2.55 -1.72
N GLU A 12 -43.24 1.58 -0.83
CA GLU A 12 -42.11 0.68 -0.94
C GLU A 12 -42.32 -0.26 -2.13
N THR A 13 -41.24 -0.44 -2.89
CA THR A 13 -40.87 -1.67 -3.59
C THR A 13 -41.65 -2.06 -4.85
N VAL A 14 -40.99 -1.94 -6.00
CA VAL A 14 -40.59 -3.08 -6.87
C VAL A 14 -39.88 -2.48 -8.10
N GLY A 15 -38.61 -2.84 -8.35
CA GLY A 15 -38.00 -2.63 -9.67
C GLY A 15 -36.47 -2.47 -9.74
N GLY A 16 -35.71 -3.57 -9.58
CA GLY A 16 -34.49 -3.84 -10.37
C GLY A 16 -33.19 -3.08 -10.07
N PRO A 17 -32.02 -3.76 -10.08
CA PRO A 17 -30.74 -3.18 -9.72
C PRO A 17 -30.10 -2.46 -10.92
N PHE A 18 -30.54 -1.25 -11.24
CA PHE A 18 -29.76 -0.35 -12.09
C PHE A 18 -28.90 0.56 -11.21
N VAL A 19 -28.02 -0.04 -10.40
CA VAL A 19 -26.91 0.69 -9.78
C VAL A 19 -25.93 1.02 -10.91
N SER A 20 -26.22 2.16 -11.55
CA SER A 20 -25.43 2.91 -12.51
C SER A 20 -24.00 2.37 -12.72
N SER A 21 -23.86 1.49 -13.72
CA SER A 21 -22.61 0.91 -14.22
C SER A 21 -21.53 1.98 -14.48
N SER A 22 -21.95 3.20 -14.80
CA SER A 22 -21.10 4.38 -15.02
C SER A 22 -20.28 4.78 -13.78
N ARG A 23 -20.83 4.65 -12.56
CA ARG A 23 -20.09 4.94 -11.32
C ARG A 23 -19.02 3.89 -11.04
N LEU A 24 -19.30 2.62 -11.34
CA LEU A 24 -18.33 1.54 -11.22
C LEU A 24 -17.22 1.67 -12.28
N LEU A 25 -17.55 2.06 -13.51
CA LEU A 25 -16.58 2.30 -14.57
C LEU A 25 -15.64 3.48 -14.24
N THR A 26 -16.16 4.59 -13.73
CA THR A 26 -15.33 5.73 -13.30
C THR A 26 -14.42 5.37 -12.12
N LEU A 27 -14.92 4.61 -11.15
CA LEU A 27 -14.09 4.11 -10.03
C LEU A 27 -12.99 3.17 -10.53
N ARG A 28 -13.32 2.29 -11.49
CA ARG A 28 -12.39 1.34 -12.09
C ARG A 28 -11.32 2.07 -12.92
N GLU A 29 -11.70 3.06 -13.71
CA GLU A 29 -10.76 3.92 -14.46
C GLU A 29 -9.86 4.75 -13.55
N LEU A 30 -10.41 5.32 -12.47
CA LEU A 30 -9.61 6.06 -11.48
C LEU A 30 -8.63 5.13 -10.75
N ALA A 31 -9.06 3.92 -10.39
CA ALA A 31 -8.18 2.89 -9.85
C ALA A 31 -7.10 2.47 -10.87
N GLN A 32 -7.46 2.33 -12.15
CA GLN A 32 -6.53 2.02 -13.24
C GLN A 32 -5.49 3.13 -13.41
N ARG A 33 -5.91 4.41 -13.40
CA ARG A 33 -5.00 5.57 -13.45
C ARG A 33 -4.11 5.65 -12.21
N ALA A 34 -4.65 5.39 -11.03
CA ALA A 34 -3.88 5.37 -9.78
C ALA A 34 -2.87 4.21 -9.69
N CYS A 35 -3.11 3.11 -10.43
CA CYS A 35 -2.19 1.99 -10.58
C CYS A 35 -1.11 2.26 -11.64
N ASN A 36 -1.44 3.05 -12.66
CA ASN A 36 -0.56 3.46 -13.75
C ASN A 36 0.30 4.71 -13.45
N ASP A 37 0.19 5.30 -12.26
CA ASP A 37 1.12 6.34 -11.84
C ASP A 37 2.55 5.78 -11.94
N PRO A 38 3.40 6.33 -12.83
CA PRO A 38 4.73 5.79 -13.08
C PRO A 38 5.57 5.80 -11.80
N ARG A 39 5.36 6.76 -10.89
CA ARG A 39 6.08 6.83 -9.61
C ARG A 39 5.69 5.67 -8.69
N ARG A 40 4.42 5.28 -8.68
CA ARG A 40 3.95 4.13 -7.89
C ARG A 40 4.41 2.80 -8.47
N ARG A 41 4.43 2.66 -9.80
CA ARG A 41 4.94 1.46 -10.46
C ARG A 41 6.44 1.28 -10.18
N GLU A 42 7.23 2.32 -10.34
CA GLU A 42 8.65 2.29 -9.99
C GLU A 42 8.85 2.06 -8.48
N ALA A 43 7.96 2.57 -7.64
CA ALA A 43 8.02 2.30 -6.20
C ALA A 43 7.91 0.79 -5.91
N ARG A 44 6.91 0.13 -6.49
CA ARG A 44 6.69 -1.32 -6.35
C ARG A 44 7.84 -2.15 -6.95
N LYS A 45 8.39 -1.73 -8.10
CA LYS A 45 9.54 -2.41 -8.71
C LYS A 45 10.75 -2.42 -7.79
N THR A 46 11.07 -1.30 -7.14
CA THR A 46 12.19 -1.27 -6.20
C THR A 46 11.89 -2.09 -4.94
N GLU A 47 10.65 -2.09 -4.43
CA GLU A 47 10.27 -2.94 -3.30
C GLU A 47 10.44 -4.43 -3.63
N ALA A 48 9.97 -4.85 -4.81
CA ALA A 48 10.18 -6.20 -5.31
C ALA A 48 11.68 -6.51 -5.45
N ARG A 49 12.48 -5.55 -5.96
CA ARG A 49 13.93 -5.70 -6.08
C ARG A 49 14.63 -5.83 -4.72
N ILE A 50 14.17 -5.09 -3.70
CA ILE A 50 14.66 -5.24 -2.32
C ILE A 50 14.38 -6.65 -1.82
N MET A 51 13.15 -7.15 -2.00
CA MET A 51 12.78 -8.50 -1.57
C MET A 51 13.52 -9.61 -2.33
N GLU A 52 13.80 -9.41 -3.61
CA GLU A 52 14.55 -10.34 -4.47
C GLU A 52 16.02 -10.41 -4.07
N MET A 53 16.64 -9.25 -3.84
CA MET A 53 18.07 -9.16 -3.60
C MET A 53 18.45 -9.41 -2.14
N MET A 54 17.56 -9.08 -1.18
CA MET A 54 17.88 -9.24 0.23
C MET A 54 18.08 -10.73 0.59
N PRO A 55 19.23 -11.09 1.18
CA PRO A 55 19.46 -12.44 1.67
C PRO A 55 18.46 -12.79 2.79
N PHE A 56 17.92 -14.00 2.69
CA PHE A 56 16.97 -14.51 3.67
C PHE A 56 17.62 -14.69 5.05
N ARG A 57 16.94 -14.24 6.11
CA ARG A 57 17.40 -14.33 7.50
C ARG A 57 18.72 -13.61 7.83
N VAL A 58 19.14 -12.65 7.01
CA VAL A 58 20.30 -11.80 7.28
C VAL A 58 19.86 -10.39 7.65
N TRP A 59 20.43 -9.86 8.74
CA TRP A 59 20.23 -8.46 9.14
C TRP A 59 21.12 -7.55 8.28
N LEU A 60 20.51 -6.57 7.62
CA LEU A 60 21.22 -5.59 6.79
C LEU A 60 20.87 -4.17 7.23
N SER A 61 21.88 -3.29 7.23
CA SER A 61 21.66 -1.86 7.39
C SER A 61 21.01 -1.26 6.14
N CYS A 62 20.38 -0.10 6.28
CA CYS A 62 19.82 0.63 5.13
C CYS A 62 20.85 0.88 4.02
N THR A 63 22.10 1.21 4.39
CA THR A 63 23.18 1.48 3.44
C THR A 63 23.62 0.22 2.70
N ALA A 64 23.65 -0.93 3.39
CA ALA A 64 23.93 -2.22 2.76
C ALA A 64 22.83 -2.59 1.74
N VAL A 65 21.56 -2.38 2.10
CA VAL A 65 20.44 -2.61 1.17
C VAL A 65 20.53 -1.68 -0.04
N ALA A 66 20.80 -0.38 0.16
CA ALA A 66 20.91 0.58 -0.93
C ALA A 66 22.00 0.21 -1.95
N ARG A 67 23.17 -0.25 -1.45
CA ARG A 67 24.25 -0.79 -2.30
C ARG A 67 23.82 -2.04 -3.06
N LEU A 68 23.10 -2.94 -2.39
CA LEU A 68 22.66 -4.21 -2.97
C LEU A 68 21.69 -4.03 -4.14
N ILE A 69 20.80 -3.04 -4.05
CA ILE A 69 19.84 -2.72 -5.13
C ILE A 69 20.35 -1.66 -6.12
N GLY A 70 21.58 -1.17 -5.94
CA GLY A 70 22.19 -0.16 -6.82
C GLY A 70 21.54 1.22 -6.75
N THR A 71 20.89 1.57 -5.64
CA THR A 71 20.26 2.90 -5.47
C THR A 71 21.15 3.82 -4.64
N PRO A 72 21.53 5.01 -5.12
CA PRO A 72 22.37 5.95 -4.36
C PRO A 72 21.61 6.70 -3.25
N ASP A 73 20.26 6.66 -3.26
CA ASP A 73 19.42 7.41 -2.34
C ASP A 73 19.05 6.59 -1.08
N ASP A 74 19.91 6.60 -0.07
CA ASP A 74 19.67 5.93 1.22
C ASP A 74 18.36 6.38 1.88
N ARG A 75 18.00 7.66 1.77
CA ARG A 75 16.76 8.19 2.36
C ARG A 75 15.51 7.56 1.75
N LYS A 76 15.52 7.31 0.43
CA LYS A 76 14.40 6.66 -0.26
C LYS A 76 14.36 5.18 0.06
N THR A 77 15.52 4.53 0.14
CA THR A 77 15.64 3.12 0.53
C THR A 77 15.09 2.90 1.94
N ARG A 78 15.43 3.79 2.88
CA ARG A 78 14.90 3.75 4.25
C ARG A 78 13.37 3.86 4.29
N ALA A 79 12.79 4.82 3.58
CA ALA A 79 11.34 4.98 3.53
C ALA A 79 10.63 3.74 2.97
N ARG A 80 11.25 3.04 2.00
CA ARG A 80 10.74 1.79 1.43
C ARG A 80 10.86 0.63 2.41
N LEU A 81 11.99 0.51 3.10
CA LEU A 81 12.20 -0.50 4.14
C LEU A 81 11.22 -0.33 5.30
N ASP A 82 10.96 0.91 5.72
CA ASP A 82 9.98 1.20 6.77
C ASP A 82 8.57 0.79 6.31
N ARG A 83 8.19 1.01 5.05
CA ARG A 83 6.92 0.50 4.49
C ARG A 83 6.85 -1.03 4.47
N LEU A 84 7.91 -1.70 4.02
CA LEU A 84 7.98 -3.17 4.03
C LEU A 84 7.88 -3.73 5.46
N THR A 85 8.38 -2.99 6.45
CA THR A 85 8.25 -3.34 7.87
C THR A 85 6.80 -3.18 8.33
N SER A 86 6.13 -2.08 7.98
CA SER A 86 4.71 -1.87 8.26
C SER A 86 3.81 -2.91 7.59
N ASP A 87 4.17 -3.37 6.40
CA ASP A 87 3.49 -4.45 5.68
C ASP A 87 3.75 -5.84 6.29
N GLY A 88 4.64 -5.96 7.29
CA GLY A 88 5.03 -7.24 7.90
C GLY A 88 5.95 -8.10 7.04
N LYS A 89 6.38 -7.63 5.86
CA LYS A 89 7.22 -8.39 4.92
C LYS A 89 8.66 -8.56 5.42
N ILE A 90 9.12 -7.63 6.24
CA ILE A 90 10.46 -7.63 6.85
C ILE A 90 10.38 -7.23 8.31
N GLU A 91 11.33 -7.69 9.11
CA GLU A 91 11.48 -7.26 10.50
C GLU A 91 12.48 -6.11 10.59
N ARG A 92 12.29 -5.19 11.54
CA ARG A 92 13.22 -4.09 11.82
C ARG A 92 13.69 -4.19 13.26
N LYS A 93 15.00 -4.03 13.45
CA LYS A 93 15.63 -3.96 14.77
C LYS A 93 16.52 -2.71 14.83
N ARG A 94 16.58 -2.07 16.00
CA ARG A 94 17.68 -1.14 16.29
C ARG A 94 18.86 -1.98 16.79
N GLU A 95 19.97 -1.93 16.07
CA GLU A 95 21.21 -2.52 16.56
C GLU A 95 21.66 -1.74 17.81
N GLN A 96 22.15 -2.45 18.82
CA GLN A 96 22.71 -1.80 20.01
C GLN A 96 24.09 -1.27 19.64
N GLY A 97 24.21 0.04 19.44
CA GLY A 97 25.49 0.70 19.11
C GLY A 97 25.33 1.94 18.24
N ILE A 98 26.43 2.34 17.60
CA ILE A 98 26.53 3.51 16.70
C ILE A 98 25.84 3.22 15.35
N HIS A 99 25.65 1.95 15.02
CA HIS A 99 25.04 1.53 13.77
C HIS A 99 23.51 1.65 13.87
N GLY A 100 22.93 2.30 12.86
CA GLY A 100 21.51 2.68 12.84
C GLY A 100 20.54 1.48 12.74
N PRO A 101 19.30 1.69 12.27
CA PRO A 101 18.36 0.60 12.12
C PRO A 101 18.84 -0.46 11.12
N VAL A 102 18.65 -1.73 11.48
CA VAL A 102 18.89 -2.91 10.65
C VAL A 102 17.57 -3.61 10.33
N TYR A 103 17.52 -4.27 9.18
CA TYR A 103 16.33 -4.85 8.59
C TYR A 103 16.59 -6.32 8.22
N LEU A 104 15.63 -7.19 8.49
CA LEU A 104 15.70 -8.63 8.24
C LEU A 104 14.59 -9.04 7.29
N PHE A 105 14.96 -9.63 6.15
CA PHE A 105 13.99 -10.27 5.29
C PHE A 105 13.63 -11.65 5.85
N ARG A 106 12.36 -11.81 6.25
CA ARG A 106 11.79 -13.09 6.66
C ARG A 106 10.54 -13.32 5.83
N ARG A 107 10.60 -14.29 4.93
CA ARG A 107 9.44 -14.77 4.19
C ARG A 107 8.38 -15.22 5.20
N LEU A 108 7.32 -14.43 5.34
CA LEU A 108 6.11 -14.85 6.03
C LEU A 108 5.61 -16.09 5.27
N SER A 109 5.57 -17.21 5.99
CA SER A 109 5.12 -18.51 5.47
C SER A 109 3.60 -18.54 5.46
#